data_AF-K0RZA0-F1
#
_entry.id   AF-K0RZA0-F1
#
_cell.length_a   1.000
_cell.length_b   1.000
_cell.length_c   1.000
_cell.angle_alpha   90.00
_cell.angle_beta   90.00
_cell.angle_gamma   90.00
#
_symmetry.space_group_name_H-M   'P 1'
#
loop_
_entity.id
_entity.type
_entity.pdbx_description
1 polymer ?
#
loop_
_entity_poly.entity_id
_entity_poly.type
_entity_poly.pdbx_seq_one_letter_code
_entity_poly.pdbx_strand_id
1 'polypeptide(L)'
;MSASAEICANCAAVASDAVNLKYCTACRLVKYCGVDCQRAHRRQHKKACKLRAVELKDERLYGQGHERPEGDSCPICTLPIPLPMHNHSGFYICCMKRICCGCKVAAVKRDMFDCPFCRTPIIKDADVATALAMVQKRVDAEDPEAMAFLGTHYLFGSLGVQKDVKRSMELWTEAAELGSMDAHYELGCLFDNGKEVPQDETKAVRHWEKAAMLGHVLSRFNLGWLEHDNGDYGRAVGHYLISAKMGDKKSLDAIKDMFAGGYVTTVQYAEALRGYQVAEEEMRSPERDEYWKALSEWEGESAK
;
A
#
# COMPACT_ATOMS: atom_id res chain seq x y z
N MET A 1 28.67 1.05 -34.31
CA MET A 1 27.73 2.13 -33.94
C MET A 1 28.57 3.27 -33.36
N SER A 2 28.68 4.40 -34.06
CA SER A 2 29.40 5.58 -33.57
C SER A 2 28.74 6.07 -32.28
N ALA A 3 29.44 6.01 -31.14
CA ALA A 3 28.97 6.64 -29.91
C ALA A 3 28.85 8.14 -30.18
N SER A 4 27.63 8.68 -30.16
CA SER A 4 27.43 10.12 -30.31
C SER A 4 28.19 10.82 -29.18
N ALA A 5 29.07 11.76 -29.52
CA ALA A 5 29.79 12.54 -28.52
C ALA A 5 28.79 13.21 -27.57
N GLU A 6 28.95 13.00 -26.26
CA GLU A 6 28.08 13.62 -25.28
C GLU A 6 28.39 15.11 -25.19
N ILE A 7 27.36 15.95 -25.35
CA ILE A 7 27.51 17.41 -25.40
C ILE A 7 26.66 18.12 -24.34
N CYS A 8 27.15 19.25 -23.86
CA CYS A 8 26.39 20.15 -23.02
C CYS A 8 25.20 20.72 -23.79
N ALA A 9 23.98 20.55 -23.26
CA ALA A 9 22.75 20.98 -23.91
C ALA A 9 22.54 22.51 -23.94
N ASN A 10 23.48 23.29 -23.43
CA ASN A 10 23.44 24.76 -23.49
C ASN A 10 24.56 25.36 -24.36
N CYS A 11 25.81 24.96 -24.13
CA CYS A 11 26.98 25.54 -24.84
C CYS A 11 27.61 24.60 -25.87
N ALA A 12 27.03 23.40 -26.08
CA ALA A 12 27.54 22.36 -26.97
C ALA A 12 28.98 21.86 -26.64
N ALA A 13 29.50 22.17 -25.46
CA ALA A 13 30.80 21.64 -25.01
C ALA A 13 30.78 20.11 -24.97
N VAL A 14 31.78 19.49 -25.61
CA VAL A 14 31.92 18.03 -25.69
C VAL A 14 32.52 17.49 -24.39
N ALA A 15 32.00 16.36 -23.90
CA ALA A 15 32.55 15.64 -22.77
C ALA A 15 34.03 15.29 -23.03
N SER A 16 34.87 15.55 -22.04
CA SER A 16 36.30 15.26 -22.08
C SER A 16 36.84 15.10 -20.66
N ASP A 17 38.11 14.74 -20.50
CA ASP A 17 38.76 14.64 -19.19
C ASP A 17 38.70 15.97 -18.41
N ALA A 18 38.59 17.10 -19.11
CA ALA A 18 38.45 18.43 -18.51
C ALA A 18 36.99 18.88 -18.33
N VAL A 19 36.02 18.21 -18.98
CA VAL A 19 34.60 18.63 -19.01
C VAL A 19 33.71 17.46 -18.63
N ASN A 20 33.30 17.42 -17.37
CA ASN A 20 32.35 16.43 -16.87
C ASN A 20 30.91 16.92 -17.03
N LEU A 21 30.08 16.15 -17.75
CA LEU A 21 28.69 16.46 -18.00
C LEU A 21 27.76 15.78 -16.99
N LYS A 22 26.88 16.54 -16.33
CA LYS A 22 25.89 16.04 -15.38
C LYS A 22 24.48 16.14 -15.93
N TYR A 23 23.67 15.11 -15.73
CA TYR A 23 22.26 15.14 -16.12
C TYR A 23 21.48 16.25 -15.41
N CYS A 24 20.48 16.80 -16.12
CA CYS A 24 19.44 17.61 -15.52
C CYS A 24 18.78 16.83 -14.38
N THR A 25 18.85 17.35 -13.16
CA THR A 25 18.23 16.72 -11.99
C THR A 25 16.69 16.69 -12.06
N ALA A 26 16.08 17.53 -12.89
CA ALA A 26 14.62 17.58 -13.08
C ALA A 26 14.13 16.55 -14.11
N CYS A 27 14.65 16.59 -15.34
CA CYS A 27 14.13 15.78 -16.44
C CYS A 27 14.99 14.57 -16.81
N ARG A 28 16.25 14.52 -16.37
CA ARG A 28 17.24 13.47 -16.71
C ARG A 28 17.48 13.23 -18.22
N LEU A 29 16.96 14.08 -19.12
CA LEU A 29 17.10 13.91 -20.57
C LEU A 29 18.40 14.51 -21.14
N VAL A 30 18.90 15.57 -20.53
CA VAL A 30 20.00 16.39 -21.07
C VAL A 30 21.10 16.55 -20.05
N LYS A 31 22.34 16.74 -20.51
CA LYS A 31 23.51 16.95 -19.65
C LYS A 31 24.09 18.36 -19.75
N TYR A 32 24.79 18.80 -18.70
CA TYR A 32 25.43 20.13 -18.62
C TYR A 32 26.83 20.05 -18.01
N CYS A 33 27.72 20.89 -18.52
CA CYS A 33 29.10 21.02 -18.00
C CYS A 33 29.21 21.84 -16.71
N GLY A 34 28.12 22.46 -16.25
CA GLY A 34 28.13 23.31 -15.05
C GLY A 34 26.77 23.90 -14.70
N VAL A 35 26.70 24.49 -13.51
CA VAL A 35 25.46 25.06 -12.92
C VAL A 35 24.92 26.21 -13.78
N ASP A 36 25.79 27.03 -14.38
CA ASP A 36 25.36 28.16 -15.20
C ASP A 36 24.71 27.71 -16.52
N CYS A 37 25.31 26.72 -17.18
CA CYS A 37 24.73 26.11 -18.37
C CYS A 37 23.38 25.44 -18.05
N GLN A 38 23.28 24.77 -16.89
CA GLN A 38 22.01 24.20 -16.43
C GLN A 38 20.94 25.27 -16.16
N ARG A 39 21.29 26.40 -15.52
CA ARG A 39 20.36 27.50 -15.26
C ARG A 39 19.89 28.17 -16.56
N ALA A 40 20.81 28.43 -17.49
CA ALA A 40 20.51 29.04 -18.77
C ALA A 40 19.51 28.18 -19.57
N HIS A 41 19.80 26.88 -19.71
CA HIS A 41 18.89 25.97 -20.39
C HIS A 41 17.55 25.80 -19.65
N ARG A 42 17.53 25.77 -18.31
CA ARG A 42 16.28 25.67 -17.54
C ARG A 42 15.32 26.84 -17.85
N ARG A 43 15.81 28.02 -18.21
CA ARG A 43 14.95 29.15 -18.63
C ARG A 43 14.26 28.88 -19.97
N GLN A 44 14.94 28.24 -20.91
CA GLN A 44 14.42 27.92 -22.24
C GLN A 44 13.56 26.65 -22.24
N HIS A 45 13.93 25.65 -21.45
CA HIS A 45 13.32 24.32 -21.43
C HIS A 45 12.41 24.07 -20.23
N LYS A 46 11.96 25.14 -19.55
CA LYS A 46 11.21 25.06 -18.28
C LYS A 46 9.96 24.19 -18.38
N LYS A 47 9.17 24.34 -19.45
CA LYS A 47 7.90 23.61 -19.64
C LYS A 47 8.14 22.12 -19.88
N ALA A 48 8.97 21.78 -20.86
CA ALA A 48 9.31 20.39 -21.18
C ALA A 48 10.02 19.68 -20.01
N CYS A 49 10.91 20.36 -19.27
CA CYS A 49 11.52 19.79 -18.06
C CYS A 49 10.50 19.50 -16.96
N LYS A 50 9.47 20.34 -16.79
CA LYS A 50 8.41 20.10 -15.82
C LYS A 50 7.55 18.90 -16.21
N LEU A 51 7.16 18.83 -17.49
CA LEU A 51 6.40 17.69 -18.02
C LEU A 51 7.15 16.37 -17.79
N ARG A 52 8.43 16.32 -18.18
CA ARG A 52 9.25 15.12 -17.97
C ARG A 52 9.42 14.76 -16.49
N ALA A 53 9.49 15.75 -15.60
CA ALA A 53 9.57 15.47 -14.17
C ALA A 53 8.28 14.85 -13.61
N VAL A 54 7.12 15.16 -14.19
CA VAL A 54 5.84 14.50 -13.87
C VAL A 54 5.86 13.07 -14.44
N GLU A 55 6.21 12.89 -15.70
CA GLU A 55 6.33 11.57 -16.33
C GLU A 55 7.27 10.64 -15.55
N LEU A 56 8.42 11.13 -15.08
CA LEU A 56 9.35 10.33 -14.27
C LEU A 56 8.77 9.93 -12.91
N LYS A 57 7.88 10.76 -12.34
CA LYS A 57 7.16 10.41 -11.11
C LYS A 57 6.13 9.34 -11.38
N ASP A 58 5.37 9.48 -12.47
CA ASP A 58 4.37 8.50 -12.89
C ASP A 58 5.02 7.16 -13.24
N GLU A 59 6.11 7.16 -14.03
CA GLU A 59 6.90 5.96 -14.34
C GLU A 59 7.35 5.24 -13.07
N ARG A 60 7.76 5.98 -12.03
CA ARG A 60 8.13 5.39 -10.74
C ARG A 60 6.92 4.86 -9.98
N LEU A 61 5.83 5.63 -9.93
CA LEU A 61 4.62 5.30 -9.17
C LEU A 61 3.89 4.08 -9.74
N TYR A 62 3.74 4.03 -11.06
CA TYR A 62 3.08 2.93 -11.78
C TYR A 62 4.01 1.76 -12.08
N GLY A 63 5.33 1.89 -11.94
CA GLY A 63 6.30 0.83 -12.18
C GLY A 63 6.71 0.03 -10.93
N GLN A 64 6.12 0.32 -9.77
CA GLN A 64 6.41 -0.34 -8.48
C GLN A 64 5.11 -0.83 -7.84
N GLY A 65 5.19 -1.74 -6.85
CA GLY A 65 4.04 -2.18 -6.04
C GLY A 65 2.98 -2.93 -6.82
N HIS A 66 3.40 -3.88 -7.67
CA HIS A 66 2.54 -4.75 -8.47
C HIS A 66 2.20 -6.08 -7.81
N GLU A 67 2.80 -6.36 -6.66
CA GLU A 67 2.67 -7.60 -5.91
C GLU A 67 2.34 -7.26 -4.46
N ARG A 68 1.60 -8.16 -3.82
CA ARG A 68 1.26 -8.02 -2.41
C ARG A 68 2.49 -8.32 -1.54
N PRO A 69 2.69 -7.60 -0.43
CA PRO A 69 3.78 -7.87 0.50
C PRO A 69 3.64 -9.24 1.17
N GLU A 70 4.72 -9.76 1.73
CA GLU A 70 4.69 -11.03 2.49
C GLU A 70 3.71 -10.99 3.67
N GLY A 71 3.56 -9.83 4.32
CA GLY A 71 2.63 -9.61 5.44
C GLY A 71 1.15 -9.81 5.10
N ASP A 72 0.81 -9.78 3.81
CA ASP A 72 -0.53 -10.04 3.28
C ASP A 72 -0.85 -11.54 3.11
N SER A 73 0.17 -12.39 3.25
CA SER A 73 0.04 -13.84 3.19
C SER A 73 -0.08 -14.45 4.57
N CYS A 74 -0.88 -15.51 4.68
CA CYS A 74 -0.97 -16.23 5.95
C CYS A 74 0.34 -16.98 6.19
N PRO A 75 1.03 -16.79 7.33
CA PRO A 75 2.34 -17.41 7.56
C PRO A 75 2.26 -18.94 7.82
N ILE A 76 1.07 -19.52 7.85
CA ILE A 76 0.87 -20.97 8.04
C ILE A 76 0.70 -21.68 6.70
N CYS A 77 -0.19 -21.19 5.83
CA CYS A 77 -0.43 -21.80 4.51
C CYS A 77 0.32 -21.09 3.38
N THR A 78 1.01 -19.98 3.66
CA THR A 78 1.75 -19.13 2.72
C THR A 78 0.93 -18.55 1.56
N LEU A 79 -0.39 -18.70 1.60
CA LEU A 79 -1.30 -18.16 0.60
C LEU A 79 -1.71 -16.72 0.94
N PRO A 80 -1.78 -15.81 -0.05
CA PRO A 80 -2.31 -14.47 0.14
C PRO A 80 -3.72 -14.51 0.76
N ILE A 81 -4.01 -13.62 1.69
CA ILE A 81 -5.30 -13.57 2.39
C ILE A 81 -6.29 -12.74 1.55
N PRO A 82 -7.51 -13.22 1.27
CA PRO A 82 -8.49 -12.47 0.49
C PRO A 82 -8.78 -11.07 1.04
N LEU A 83 -9.01 -10.11 0.14
CA LEU A 83 -9.39 -8.75 0.51
C LEU A 83 -10.91 -8.62 0.71
N PRO A 84 -11.38 -7.86 1.72
CA PRO A 84 -10.57 -7.16 2.72
C PRO A 84 -10.07 -8.11 3.81
N MET A 85 -8.76 -8.06 4.12
CA MET A 85 -8.12 -9.10 4.94
C MET A 85 -8.73 -9.30 6.33
N HIS A 86 -9.25 -8.24 6.96
CA HIS A 86 -9.86 -8.33 8.29
C HIS A 86 -11.09 -9.25 8.34
N ASN A 87 -11.78 -9.45 7.21
CA ASN A 87 -12.90 -10.40 7.12
C ASN A 87 -12.43 -11.85 6.98
N HIS A 88 -11.22 -12.06 6.45
CA HIS A 88 -10.69 -13.39 6.11
C HIS A 88 -9.58 -13.85 7.05
N SER A 89 -9.33 -13.13 8.15
CA SER A 89 -8.22 -13.42 9.06
C SER A 89 -8.41 -12.86 10.47
N GLY A 90 -7.65 -13.39 11.42
CA GLY A 90 -7.45 -12.80 12.73
C GLY A 90 -6.04 -12.22 12.87
N PHE A 91 -5.92 -11.06 13.53
CA PHE A 91 -4.62 -10.49 13.89
C PHE A 91 -4.22 -10.91 15.31
N TYR A 92 -3.01 -11.44 15.46
CA TYR A 92 -2.52 -12.00 16.71
C TYR A 92 -1.40 -11.13 17.30
N ILE A 93 -1.75 -10.35 18.32
CA ILE A 93 -0.88 -9.41 19.06
C ILE A 93 0.39 -10.05 19.63
N CYS A 94 0.37 -11.33 19.99
CA CYS A 94 1.55 -12.04 20.49
C CYS A 94 2.71 -12.09 19.48
N CYS A 95 2.38 -12.16 18.18
CA CYS A 95 3.37 -12.29 17.11
C CYS A 95 3.28 -11.19 16.03
N MET A 96 2.31 -10.27 16.14
CA MET A 96 1.96 -9.30 15.09
C MET A 96 1.72 -9.96 13.73
N LYS A 97 1.14 -11.18 13.74
CA LYS A 97 0.83 -11.92 12.51
C LYS A 97 -0.66 -12.01 12.26
N ARG A 98 -1.00 -11.97 10.98
CA ARG A 98 -2.35 -12.16 10.47
C ARG A 98 -2.52 -13.60 9.99
N ILE A 99 -3.41 -14.34 10.64
CA ILE A 99 -3.65 -15.76 10.33
C ILE A 99 -5.02 -15.88 9.65
N CYS A 100 -5.06 -16.52 8.48
CA CYS A 100 -6.32 -16.68 7.75
C CYS A 100 -7.33 -17.53 8.54
N CYS A 101 -8.62 -17.29 8.32
CA CYS A 101 -9.71 -17.99 9.01
C CYS A 101 -9.63 -19.52 8.85
N GLY A 102 -9.25 -20.01 7.67
CA GLY A 102 -9.04 -21.43 7.41
C GLY A 102 -7.97 -22.05 8.31
N CYS A 103 -6.77 -21.46 8.38
CA CYS A 103 -5.71 -21.94 9.26
C CYS A 103 -6.07 -21.85 10.74
N LYS A 104 -6.82 -20.80 11.14
CA LYS A 104 -7.35 -20.67 12.51
C LYS A 104 -8.27 -21.85 12.86
N VAL A 105 -9.24 -22.18 12.00
CA VAL A 105 -10.15 -23.31 12.22
C VAL A 105 -9.41 -24.65 12.19
N ALA A 106 -8.48 -24.81 11.25
CA ALA A 106 -7.67 -26.03 11.15
C ALA A 106 -6.81 -26.27 12.40
N ALA A 107 -6.38 -25.21 13.10
CA ALA A 107 -5.72 -25.33 14.40
C ALA A 107 -6.69 -25.77 15.50
N VAL A 108 -7.87 -25.15 15.58
CA VAL A 108 -8.91 -25.52 16.57
C VAL A 108 -9.36 -26.98 16.41
N LYS A 109 -9.51 -27.48 15.18
CA LYS A 109 -9.83 -28.90 14.90
C LYS A 109 -8.76 -29.88 15.41
N ARG A 110 -7.56 -29.40 15.73
CA ARG A 110 -6.43 -30.18 16.29
C ARG A 110 -6.22 -29.89 17.78
N ASP A 111 -7.24 -29.37 18.46
CA ASP A 111 -7.20 -28.97 19.88
C ASP A 111 -6.12 -27.93 20.21
N MET A 112 -5.75 -27.09 19.24
CA MET A 112 -4.81 -25.97 19.41
C MET A 112 -5.58 -24.67 19.69
N PHE A 113 -5.70 -24.29 20.97
CA PHE A 113 -6.45 -23.11 21.44
C PHE A 113 -5.58 -21.90 21.81
N ASP A 114 -4.27 -22.04 21.67
CA ASP A 114 -3.24 -21.01 21.71
C ASP A 114 -3.05 -20.36 20.33
N CYS A 115 -2.15 -19.37 20.21
CA CYS A 115 -1.85 -18.74 18.93
C CYS A 115 -1.46 -19.82 17.88
N PRO A 116 -2.15 -19.88 16.73
CA PRO A 116 -1.85 -20.88 15.70
C PRO A 116 -0.42 -20.80 15.14
N PHE A 117 0.23 -19.64 15.27
CA PHE A 117 1.58 -19.41 14.76
C PHE A 117 2.65 -19.60 15.82
N CYS A 118 2.65 -18.78 16.88
CA CYS A 118 3.73 -18.80 17.89
C CYS A 118 3.41 -19.61 19.15
N ARG A 119 2.26 -20.30 19.20
CA ARG A 119 1.82 -21.14 20.34
C ARG A 119 1.70 -20.41 21.68
N THR A 120 1.78 -19.07 21.68
CA THR A 120 1.52 -18.28 22.89
C THR A 120 0.07 -18.50 23.32
N PRO A 121 -0.21 -18.87 24.58
CA PRO A 121 -1.56 -19.07 25.06
C PRO A 121 -2.45 -17.88 24.76
N ILE A 122 -3.65 -18.13 24.22
CA ILE A 122 -4.66 -17.08 24.08
C ILE A 122 -5.11 -16.75 25.50
N ILE A 123 -4.80 -15.53 25.94
CA ILE A 123 -5.17 -15.06 27.26
C ILE A 123 -6.67 -14.73 27.19
N LYS A 124 -7.51 -15.72 27.53
CA LYS A 124 -8.99 -15.63 27.45
C LYS A 124 -9.57 -14.49 28.30
N ASP A 125 -8.83 -14.07 29.33
CA ASP A 125 -9.12 -12.95 30.21
C ASP A 125 -7.95 -11.96 30.24
N ALA A 126 -7.23 -11.77 29.12
CA ALA A 126 -6.18 -10.75 29.09
C ALA A 126 -6.84 -9.44 29.47
N ASP A 127 -6.50 -8.95 30.66
CA ASP A 127 -6.76 -7.57 30.93
C ASP A 127 -6.07 -6.76 29.84
N VAL A 128 -6.72 -5.68 29.47
CA VAL A 128 -6.27 -4.83 28.39
C VAL A 128 -4.83 -4.33 28.63
N ALA A 129 -4.42 -4.26 29.91
CA ALA A 129 -3.06 -3.95 30.34
C ALA A 129 -2.02 -4.98 29.88
N THR A 130 -2.30 -6.28 30.00
CA THR A 130 -1.41 -7.34 29.54
C THR A 130 -1.24 -7.30 28.02
N ALA A 131 -2.35 -7.12 27.29
CA ALA A 131 -2.30 -6.97 25.84
C ALA A 131 -1.47 -5.74 25.43
N LEU A 132 -1.70 -4.59 26.07
CA LEU A 132 -0.92 -3.37 25.85
C LEU A 132 0.57 -3.57 26.15
N ALA A 133 0.91 -4.25 27.25
CA ALA A 133 2.31 -4.52 27.61
C ALA A 133 3.03 -5.39 26.55
N MET A 134 2.33 -6.36 25.96
CA MET A 134 2.88 -7.17 24.86
C MET A 134 3.15 -6.35 23.61
N VAL A 135 2.25 -5.42 23.27
CA VAL A 135 2.45 -4.49 22.15
C VAL A 135 3.60 -3.54 22.45
N GLN A 136 3.63 -2.94 23.64
CA GLN A 136 4.66 -2.01 24.05
C GLN A 136 6.05 -2.63 23.98
N LYS A 137 6.21 -3.88 24.43
CA LYS A 137 7.47 -4.62 24.32
C LYS A 137 7.99 -4.73 22.88
N ARG A 138 7.08 -4.82 21.89
CA ARG A 138 7.45 -4.86 20.47
C ARG A 138 7.75 -3.47 19.92
N VAL A 139 7.00 -2.46 20.34
CA VAL A 139 7.28 -1.05 20.03
C VAL A 139 8.68 -0.65 20.56
N ASP A 140 9.01 -1.04 21.80
CA ASP A 140 10.34 -0.82 22.40
C ASP A 140 11.46 -1.57 21.65
N ALA A 141 11.11 -2.61 20.89
CA ALA A 141 12.01 -3.36 20.02
C ALA A 141 11.97 -2.88 18.56
N GLU A 142 11.39 -1.71 18.29
CA GLU A 142 11.31 -1.08 16.97
C GLU A 142 10.56 -1.93 15.91
N ASP A 143 9.58 -2.74 16.33
CA ASP A 143 8.70 -3.50 15.44
C ASP A 143 7.69 -2.54 14.74
N PRO A 144 7.81 -2.32 13.41
CA PRO A 144 7.02 -1.31 12.71
C PRO A 144 5.53 -1.67 12.62
N GLU A 145 5.19 -2.97 12.56
CA GLU A 145 3.80 -3.43 12.62
C GLU A 145 3.19 -3.19 14.00
N ALA A 146 3.95 -3.41 15.07
CA ALA A 146 3.49 -3.10 16.43
C ALA A 146 3.30 -1.60 16.67
N MET A 147 4.21 -0.76 16.16
CA MET A 147 4.07 0.70 16.19
C MET A 147 2.83 1.14 15.44
N ALA A 148 2.60 0.61 14.23
CA ALA A 148 1.43 0.94 13.45
C ALA A 148 0.13 0.53 14.15
N PHE A 149 0.11 -0.69 14.71
CA PHE A 149 -1.00 -1.22 15.47
C PHE A 149 -1.31 -0.36 16.70
N LEU A 150 -0.30 -0.01 17.50
CA LEU A 150 -0.49 0.84 18.68
C LEU A 150 -0.94 2.26 18.31
N GLY A 151 -0.41 2.81 17.21
CA GLY A 151 -0.84 4.09 16.66
C GLY A 151 -2.35 4.12 16.42
N THR A 152 -2.88 3.11 15.73
CA THR A 152 -4.32 2.94 15.50
C THR A 152 -5.12 2.91 16.80
N HIS A 153 -4.61 2.23 17.84
CA HIS A 153 -5.27 2.19 19.14
C HIS A 153 -5.28 3.54 19.88
N TYR A 154 -4.22 4.35 19.74
CA TYR A 154 -4.22 5.73 20.22
C TYR A 154 -5.19 6.63 19.46
N LEU A 155 -5.38 6.45 18.14
CA LEU A 155 -6.37 7.22 17.38
C LEU A 155 -7.79 6.99 17.91
N PHE A 156 -8.13 5.74 18.28
CA PHE A 156 -9.47 5.37 18.72
C PHE A 156 -9.68 5.36 20.24
N GLY A 157 -8.62 5.49 21.04
CA GLY A 157 -8.71 5.38 22.51
C GLY A 157 -9.15 3.98 22.96
N SER A 158 -8.52 2.95 22.39
CA SER A 158 -8.81 1.53 22.68
C SER A 158 -7.54 0.81 23.14
N LEU A 159 -7.60 -0.49 23.47
CA LEU A 159 -6.46 -1.22 24.05
C LEU A 159 -5.91 -0.56 25.33
N GLY A 160 -6.76 0.12 26.11
CA GLY A 160 -6.42 0.65 27.42
C GLY A 160 -5.64 1.96 27.39
N VAL A 161 -5.39 2.50 26.20
CA VAL A 161 -4.86 3.85 26.03
C VAL A 161 -6.00 4.85 25.84
N GLN A 162 -5.80 6.08 26.33
CA GLN A 162 -6.70 7.19 26.02
C GLN A 162 -6.48 7.67 24.60
N LYS A 163 -7.53 8.23 23.98
CA LYS A 163 -7.44 8.79 22.64
C LYS A 163 -6.37 9.90 22.61
N ASP A 164 -5.37 9.74 21.76
CA ASP A 164 -4.29 10.71 21.54
C ASP A 164 -3.86 10.69 20.06
N VAL A 165 -4.43 11.62 19.28
CA VAL A 165 -4.15 11.75 17.84
C VAL A 165 -2.67 12.09 17.60
N LYS A 166 -2.06 12.89 18.47
CA LYS A 166 -0.65 13.27 18.31
C LYS A 166 0.26 12.05 18.49
N ARG A 167 0.03 11.27 19.55
CA ARG A 167 0.81 10.05 19.79
C ARG A 167 0.59 9.01 18.69
N SER A 168 -0.63 8.89 18.17
CA SER A 168 -0.93 8.07 16.99
C SER A 168 -0.09 8.47 15.78
N MET A 169 -0.02 9.76 15.47
CA MET A 169 0.77 10.27 14.34
C MET A 169 2.28 10.05 14.52
N GLU A 170 2.80 10.21 15.74
CA GLU A 170 4.21 9.93 16.04
C GLU A 170 4.54 8.47 15.76
N LEU A 171 3.77 7.53 16.31
CA LEU A 171 3.98 6.09 16.12
C LEU A 171 3.84 5.67 14.66
N TRP A 172 2.85 6.20 13.93
CA TRP A 172 2.73 5.92 12.51
C TRP A 172 3.87 6.53 11.69
N THR A 173 4.38 7.69 12.07
CA THR A 173 5.52 8.31 11.37
C THR A 173 6.77 7.47 11.57
N GLU A 174 7.06 7.05 12.80
CA GLU A 174 8.18 6.16 13.14
C GLU A 174 8.06 4.82 12.39
N ALA A 175 6.88 4.18 12.43
CA ALA A 175 6.62 2.94 11.71
C ALA A 175 6.81 3.08 10.20
N ALA A 176 6.35 4.18 9.61
CA ALA A 176 6.48 4.46 8.19
C ALA A 176 7.95 4.70 7.77
N GLU A 177 8.76 5.33 8.63
CA GLU A 177 10.21 5.48 8.41
C GLU A 177 10.95 4.14 8.44
N LEU A 178 10.44 3.18 9.22
CA LEU A 178 10.89 1.79 9.27
C LEU A 178 10.28 0.91 8.16
N GLY A 179 9.47 1.48 7.27
CA GLY A 179 8.94 0.78 6.09
C GLY A 179 7.53 0.22 6.24
N SER A 180 6.81 0.51 7.34
CA SER A 180 5.41 0.11 7.48
C SER A 180 4.53 0.81 6.44
N MET A 181 4.01 0.00 5.51
CA MET A 181 3.06 0.47 4.52
C MET A 181 1.67 0.74 5.12
N ASP A 182 1.26 -0.01 6.15
CA ASP A 182 0.01 0.23 6.90
C ASP A 182 0.06 1.60 7.58
N ALA A 183 1.20 1.96 8.19
CA ALA A 183 1.36 3.27 8.80
C ALA A 183 1.32 4.41 7.76
N HIS A 184 1.92 4.19 6.58
CA HIS A 184 1.74 5.12 5.46
C HIS A 184 0.27 5.23 5.04
N TYR A 185 -0.46 4.12 4.93
CA TYR A 185 -1.87 4.13 4.60
C TYR A 185 -2.71 4.91 5.62
N GLU A 186 -2.53 4.64 6.92
CA GLU A 186 -3.27 5.29 8.00
C GLU A 186 -2.98 6.79 8.07
N LEU A 187 -1.73 7.22 7.92
CA LEU A 187 -1.38 8.65 7.79
C LEU A 187 -2.06 9.29 6.58
N GLY A 188 -2.12 8.58 5.46
CA GLY A 188 -2.83 9.06 4.27
C GLY A 188 -4.31 9.28 4.53
N CYS A 189 -4.99 8.29 5.14
CA CYS A 189 -6.39 8.37 5.52
C CYS A 189 -6.66 9.47 6.55
N LEU A 190 -5.76 9.68 7.51
CA LEU A 190 -5.89 10.73 8.52
C LEU A 190 -5.92 12.12 7.88
N PHE A 191 -5.00 12.41 6.96
CA PHE A 191 -4.93 13.71 6.27
C PHE A 191 -6.05 13.90 5.23
N ASP A 192 -6.52 12.84 4.60
CA ASP A 192 -7.63 12.89 3.65
C ASP A 192 -8.97 13.17 4.35
N ASN A 193 -9.21 12.52 5.49
CA ASN A 193 -10.49 12.58 6.19
C ASN A 193 -10.76 13.94 6.85
N GLY A 194 -9.71 14.63 7.34
CA GLY A 194 -9.83 15.99 7.87
C GLY A 194 -10.56 16.13 9.22
N LYS A 195 -11.06 15.04 9.84
CA LYS A 195 -11.83 15.10 11.11
C LYS A 195 -10.96 15.32 12.34
N GLU A 196 -9.82 14.62 12.39
CA GLU A 196 -8.95 14.59 13.58
C GLU A 196 -7.76 15.57 13.43
N VAL A 197 -7.39 15.88 12.19
CA VAL A 197 -6.37 16.86 11.82
C VAL A 197 -6.86 17.66 10.61
N PRO A 198 -6.38 18.89 10.37
CA PRO A 198 -6.75 19.64 9.17
C PRO A 198 -6.48 18.83 7.90
N GLN A 199 -7.46 18.83 7.00
CA GLN A 199 -7.38 18.12 5.74
C GLN A 199 -6.17 18.61 4.92
N ASP A 200 -5.40 17.69 4.37
CA ASP A 200 -4.23 17.96 3.54
C ASP A 200 -4.05 16.86 2.49
N GLU A 201 -4.76 17.02 1.37
CA GLU A 201 -4.75 16.06 0.26
C GLU A 201 -3.32 15.80 -0.27
N THR A 202 -2.47 16.83 -0.32
CA THR A 202 -1.09 16.68 -0.81
C THR A 202 -0.28 15.76 0.09
N LYS A 203 -0.47 15.83 1.42
CA LYS A 203 0.13 14.86 2.34
C LYS A 203 -0.51 13.49 2.19
N ALA A 204 -1.84 13.41 2.08
CA ALA A 204 -2.55 12.15 1.89
C ALA A 204 -2.00 11.37 0.69
N VAL A 205 -1.95 12.02 -0.48
CA VAL A 205 -1.38 11.47 -1.72
C VAL A 205 0.06 11.04 -1.52
N ARG A 206 0.91 11.87 -0.91
CA ARG A 206 2.33 11.50 -0.68
C ARG A 206 2.47 10.23 0.17
N HIS A 207 1.64 10.06 1.18
CA HIS A 207 1.66 8.87 2.03
C HIS A 207 1.12 7.64 1.29
N TRP A 208 0.00 7.78 0.57
CA TRP A 208 -0.54 6.70 -0.24
C TRP A 208 0.35 6.30 -1.41
N GLU A 209 1.03 7.23 -2.09
CA GLU A 209 2.02 6.93 -3.13
C GLU A 209 3.14 6.02 -2.60
N LYS A 210 3.66 6.33 -1.41
CA LYS A 210 4.70 5.51 -0.78
C LYS A 210 4.19 4.10 -0.45
N ALA A 211 3.04 3.99 0.21
CA ALA A 211 2.44 2.68 0.51
C ALA A 211 2.12 1.89 -0.76
N ALA A 212 1.56 2.55 -1.78
CA ALA A 212 1.20 1.94 -3.05
C ALA A 212 2.45 1.40 -3.77
N MET A 213 3.55 2.16 -3.84
CA MET A 213 4.83 1.69 -4.41
C MET A 213 5.41 0.48 -3.67
N LEU A 214 5.09 0.31 -2.38
CA LEU A 214 5.47 -0.87 -1.60
C LEU A 214 4.51 -2.06 -1.78
N GLY A 215 3.38 -1.89 -2.50
CA GLY A 215 2.40 -2.95 -2.75
C GLY A 215 1.12 -2.86 -1.92
N HIS A 216 0.91 -1.78 -1.16
CA HIS A 216 -0.30 -1.63 -0.36
C HIS A 216 -1.54 -1.40 -1.24
N VAL A 217 -2.42 -2.40 -1.28
CA VAL A 217 -3.53 -2.47 -2.24
C VAL A 217 -4.57 -1.36 -2.03
N LEU A 218 -4.94 -1.06 -0.78
CA LEU A 218 -5.95 -0.04 -0.49
C LEU A 218 -5.43 1.39 -0.75
N SER A 219 -4.14 1.64 -0.52
CA SER A 219 -3.54 2.94 -0.89
C SER A 219 -3.55 3.14 -2.41
N ARG A 220 -3.29 2.07 -3.17
CA ARG A 220 -3.39 2.11 -4.61
C ARG A 220 -4.82 2.40 -5.07
N PHE A 221 -5.82 1.74 -4.47
CA PHE A 221 -7.22 2.02 -4.75
C PHE A 221 -7.60 3.47 -4.42
N ASN A 222 -7.19 4.00 -3.26
CA ASN A 222 -7.48 5.38 -2.86
C ASN A 222 -6.89 6.42 -3.83
N LEU A 223 -5.67 6.18 -4.34
CA LEU A 223 -5.11 7.03 -5.40
C LEU A 223 -5.94 6.98 -6.67
N GLY A 224 -6.40 5.79 -7.07
CA GLY A 224 -7.29 5.64 -8.23
C GLY A 224 -8.62 6.39 -8.04
N TRP A 225 -9.18 6.33 -6.84
CA TRP A 225 -10.41 7.05 -6.48
C TRP A 225 -10.23 8.56 -6.53
N LEU A 226 -9.14 9.08 -5.97
CA LEU A 226 -8.85 10.50 -5.99
C LEU A 226 -8.62 11.03 -7.41
N GLU A 227 -7.85 10.32 -8.24
CA GLU A 227 -7.64 10.71 -9.65
C GLU A 227 -8.95 10.66 -10.44
N HIS A 228 -9.82 9.68 -10.14
CA HIS A 228 -11.14 9.60 -10.75
C HIS A 228 -12.02 10.79 -10.36
N ASP A 229 -12.08 11.15 -9.08
CA ASP A 229 -12.86 12.30 -8.59
C ASP A 229 -12.37 13.63 -9.20
N ASN A 230 -11.05 13.74 -9.39
CA ASN A 230 -10.41 14.86 -10.09
C ASN A 230 -10.63 14.86 -11.61
N GLY A 231 -11.28 13.82 -12.16
CA GLY A 231 -11.56 13.67 -13.59
C GLY A 231 -10.37 13.17 -14.44
N ASP A 232 -9.26 12.77 -13.81
CA ASP A 232 -8.13 12.13 -14.48
C ASP A 232 -8.35 10.61 -14.59
N TYR A 233 -9.27 10.24 -15.46
CA TYR A 233 -9.64 8.84 -15.70
C TYR A 233 -8.46 8.00 -16.20
N GLY A 234 -7.49 8.59 -16.91
CA GLY A 234 -6.30 7.88 -17.39
C GLY A 234 -5.43 7.41 -16.24
N ARG A 235 -5.13 8.30 -15.30
CA ARG A 235 -4.34 7.97 -14.10
C ARG A 235 -5.12 7.06 -13.15
N ALA A 236 -6.43 7.28 -13.00
CA ALA A 236 -7.29 6.44 -12.19
C ALA A 236 -7.24 4.96 -12.64
N VAL A 237 -7.39 4.70 -13.94
CA VAL A 237 -7.34 3.35 -14.50
C VAL A 237 -5.99 2.68 -14.25
N GLY A 238 -4.88 3.43 -14.37
CA GLY A 238 -3.54 2.92 -14.05
C GLY A 238 -3.44 2.41 -12.61
N HIS A 239 -4.00 3.15 -11.65
CA HIS A 239 -4.06 2.72 -10.26
C HIS A 239 -4.93 1.47 -10.08
N TYR A 240 -6.16 1.52 -10.60
CA TYR A 240 -7.11 0.42 -10.45
C TYR A 240 -6.64 -0.87 -11.10
N LEU A 241 -5.96 -0.82 -12.25
CA LEU A 241 -5.41 -2.02 -12.90
C LEU A 241 -4.42 -2.74 -11.98
N ILE A 242 -3.56 -1.98 -11.31
CA ILE A 242 -2.57 -2.54 -10.39
C ILE A 242 -3.25 -3.17 -9.16
N SER A 243 -4.19 -2.47 -8.52
CA SER A 243 -4.88 -3.03 -7.34
C SER A 243 -5.85 -4.16 -7.67
N ALA A 244 -6.54 -4.12 -8.81
CA ALA A 244 -7.38 -5.22 -9.28
C ALA A 244 -6.55 -6.48 -9.54
N LYS A 245 -5.36 -6.34 -10.14
CA LYS A 245 -4.40 -7.45 -10.31
C LYS A 245 -3.94 -8.04 -8.96
N MET A 246 -3.96 -7.26 -7.88
CA MET A 246 -3.66 -7.74 -6.52
C MET A 246 -4.91 -8.28 -5.79
N GLY A 247 -6.03 -8.44 -6.48
CA GLY A 247 -7.25 -9.03 -5.92
C GLY A 247 -8.21 -8.03 -5.26
N ASP A 248 -8.06 -6.72 -5.47
CA ASP A 248 -9.04 -5.74 -4.98
C ASP A 248 -10.27 -5.68 -5.90
N LYS A 249 -11.38 -6.20 -5.40
CA LYS A 249 -12.66 -6.23 -6.11
C LYS A 249 -13.21 -4.83 -6.38
N LYS A 250 -13.02 -3.88 -5.45
CA LYS A 250 -13.51 -2.51 -5.62
C LYS A 250 -12.87 -1.82 -6.82
N SER A 251 -11.58 -2.05 -7.04
CA SER A 251 -10.86 -1.58 -8.23
C SER A 251 -11.40 -2.21 -9.51
N LEU A 252 -11.68 -3.51 -9.52
CA LEU A 252 -12.29 -4.17 -10.68
C LEU A 252 -13.68 -3.60 -10.99
N ASP A 253 -14.51 -3.41 -9.97
CA ASP A 253 -15.85 -2.82 -10.10
C ASP A 253 -15.77 -1.37 -10.59
N ALA A 254 -14.81 -0.57 -10.09
CA ALA A 254 -14.56 0.78 -10.58
C ALA A 254 -14.17 0.78 -12.08
N ILE A 255 -13.27 -0.11 -12.52
CA ILE A 255 -12.91 -0.23 -13.93
C ILE A 255 -14.12 -0.63 -14.78
N LYS A 256 -14.99 -1.52 -14.27
CA LYS A 256 -16.21 -1.93 -14.95
C LYS A 256 -17.17 -0.74 -15.14
N ASP A 257 -17.34 0.09 -14.11
CA ASP A 257 -18.19 1.29 -14.19
C ASP A 257 -17.60 2.31 -15.17
N MET A 258 -16.29 2.52 -15.13
CA MET A 258 -15.58 3.39 -16.09
C MET A 258 -15.64 2.86 -17.53
N PHE A 259 -15.65 1.54 -17.73
CA PHE A 259 -15.86 0.90 -19.03
C PHE A 259 -17.27 1.15 -19.56
N ALA A 260 -18.30 1.01 -18.70
CA ALA A 260 -19.67 1.35 -19.06
C ALA A 260 -19.84 2.84 -19.40
N GLY A 261 -19.06 3.72 -18.75
CA GLY A 261 -19.00 5.15 -19.04
C GLY A 261 -18.18 5.53 -20.29
N GLY A 262 -17.50 4.58 -20.94
CA GLY A 262 -16.68 4.83 -22.14
C GLY A 262 -15.29 5.42 -21.88
N TYR A 263 -14.82 5.43 -20.63
CA TYR A 263 -13.50 5.95 -20.25
C TYR A 263 -12.38 4.89 -20.29
N VAL A 264 -12.77 3.61 -20.35
CA VAL A 264 -11.86 2.45 -20.38
C VAL A 264 -12.04 1.69 -21.68
N THR A 265 -10.95 1.20 -22.26
CA THR A 265 -11.00 0.34 -23.45
C THR A 265 -11.36 -1.11 -23.09
N THR A 266 -11.89 -1.86 -24.05
CA THR A 266 -12.16 -3.29 -23.86
C THR A 266 -10.90 -4.08 -23.49
N VAL A 267 -9.73 -3.67 -23.99
CA VAL A 267 -8.44 -4.31 -23.68
C VAL A 267 -8.09 -4.14 -22.21
N GLN A 268 -8.20 -2.91 -21.68
CA GLN A 268 -7.93 -2.60 -20.27
C GLN A 268 -8.91 -3.30 -19.34
N TYR A 269 -10.21 -3.31 -19.67
CA TYR A 269 -11.18 -4.02 -18.84
C TYR A 269 -10.92 -5.54 -18.80
N ALA A 270 -10.60 -6.13 -19.96
CA ALA A 270 -10.26 -7.54 -20.03
C ALA A 270 -8.95 -7.87 -19.29
N GLU A 271 -7.98 -6.95 -19.28
CA GLU A 271 -6.76 -7.07 -18.48
C GLU A 271 -7.06 -7.07 -16.98
N ALA A 272 -7.87 -6.11 -16.51
CA ALA A 272 -8.29 -6.03 -15.11
C ALA A 272 -8.98 -7.33 -14.65
N LEU A 273 -9.90 -7.84 -15.46
CA LEU A 273 -10.64 -9.07 -15.17
C LEU A 273 -9.71 -10.28 -15.07
N ARG A 274 -8.78 -10.43 -16.02
CA ARG A 274 -7.80 -11.54 -15.99
C ARG A 274 -6.87 -11.44 -14.78
N GLY A 275 -6.35 -10.24 -14.49
CA GLY A 275 -5.48 -10.02 -13.33
C GLY A 275 -6.17 -10.38 -12.02
N TYR A 276 -7.41 -9.92 -11.86
CA TYR A 276 -8.23 -10.23 -10.68
C TYR A 276 -8.54 -11.73 -10.56
N GLN A 277 -8.88 -12.41 -11.66
CA GLN A 277 -9.12 -13.86 -11.65
C GLN A 277 -7.89 -14.66 -11.24
N VAL A 278 -6.69 -14.26 -11.69
CA VAL A 278 -5.43 -14.88 -11.26
C VAL A 278 -5.24 -14.70 -9.76
N ALA A 279 -5.44 -13.47 -9.23
CA ALA A 279 -5.35 -13.22 -7.80
C ALA A 279 -6.36 -14.03 -6.98
N GLU A 280 -7.61 -14.17 -7.45
CA GLU A 280 -8.62 -15.00 -6.79
C GLU A 280 -8.21 -16.47 -6.73
N GLU A 281 -7.60 -17.00 -7.80
CA GLU A 281 -7.07 -18.36 -7.82
C GLU A 281 -5.91 -18.52 -6.83
N GLU A 282 -4.96 -17.58 -6.80
CA GLU A 282 -3.83 -17.58 -5.84
C GLU A 282 -4.30 -17.49 -4.37
N MET A 283 -5.45 -16.88 -4.12
CA MET A 283 -6.04 -16.74 -2.79
C MET A 283 -6.91 -17.93 -2.36
N ARG A 284 -7.18 -18.90 -3.24
CA ARG A 284 -8.05 -20.05 -2.96
C ARG A 284 -7.43 -20.98 -1.92
N SER A 285 -8.23 -21.41 -0.93
CA SER A 285 -7.82 -22.42 0.06
C SER A 285 -9.02 -23.25 0.48
N PRO A 286 -8.93 -24.60 0.39
CA PRO A 286 -10.00 -25.49 0.83
C PRO A 286 -10.39 -25.25 2.30
N GLU A 287 -9.43 -24.96 3.17
CA GLU A 287 -9.68 -24.68 4.59
C GLU A 287 -10.48 -23.39 4.78
N ARG A 288 -10.27 -22.39 3.93
CA ARG A 288 -11.06 -21.14 3.94
C ARG A 288 -12.48 -21.40 3.41
N ASP A 289 -12.63 -22.22 2.39
CA ASP A 289 -13.94 -22.59 1.82
C ASP A 289 -14.78 -23.38 2.83
N GLU A 290 -14.16 -24.35 3.53
CA GLU A 290 -14.79 -25.06 4.64
C GLU A 290 -15.23 -24.12 5.75
N TYR A 291 -14.39 -23.14 6.12
CA TYR A 291 -14.73 -22.15 7.14
C TYR A 291 -15.99 -21.36 6.78
N TRP A 292 -16.06 -20.80 5.57
CA TRP A 292 -17.22 -19.99 5.16
C TRP A 292 -18.48 -20.83 5.04
N LYS A 293 -18.37 -22.06 4.55
CA LYS A 293 -19.50 -22.99 4.50
C LYS A 293 -20.06 -23.26 5.90
N ALA A 294 -19.20 -23.59 6.87
CA ALA A 294 -19.61 -23.85 8.24
C ALA A 294 -20.22 -22.61 8.92
N LEU A 295 -19.68 -21.41 8.64
CA LEU A 295 -20.23 -20.17 9.17
C LEU A 295 -21.65 -19.90 8.63
N SER A 296 -21.86 -20.06 7.33
CA SER A 296 -23.19 -19.88 6.72
C SER A 296 -24.23 -20.88 7.24
N GLU A 297 -23.82 -22.13 7.50
CA GLU A 297 -24.69 -23.14 8.12
C GLU A 297 -25.10 -22.71 9.55
N TRP A 298 -24.14 -22.25 10.37
CA TRP A 298 -24.41 -21.78 11.73
C TRP A 298 -25.30 -20.53 11.79
N GLU A 299 -25.10 -19.56 10.90
CA GLU A 299 -25.94 -18.35 10.81
C GLU A 299 -27.38 -18.70 10.40
N GLY A 300 -27.55 -19.63 9.45
CA GLY A 300 -28.85 -20.11 8.99
C GLY A 300 -29.62 -20.93 10.03
N GLU A 301 -28.91 -21.59 10.95
CA GLU A 301 -29.51 -22.28 12.10
C GLU A 301 -29.86 -21.31 13.24
N SER A 302 -29.01 -20.31 13.50
CA SER A 302 -29.23 -19.30 14.55
C SER A 302 -30.35 -18.30 14.23
N ALA A 303 -30.75 -18.21 12.96
CA ALA A 303 -31.86 -17.38 12.50
C ALA A 303 -33.24 -18.08 12.54
N LYS A 304 -33.30 -19.36 12.97
CA LYS A 304 -34.52 -20.16 13.14
C LYS A 304 -34.92 -20.22 14.61
#